data_AF-A0AAW2MXE5-F1
#
_entry.id   AF-A0AAW2MXE5-F1
#
_cell.length_a   1.000
_cell.length_b   1.000
_cell.length_c   1.000
_cell.angle_alpha   90.00
_cell.angle_beta   90.00
_cell.angle_gamma   90.00
#
_symmetry.space_group_name_H-M   'P 1'
#
loop_
_entity.id
_entity.type
_entity.pdbx_description
1 polymer ?
#
loop_
_entity_poly.entity_id
_entity_poly.type
_entity_poly.pdbx_seq_one_letter_code
_entity_poly.pdbx_strand_id
1 'polypeptide(L)'
;MLETQSPITGNCCQTLTSLYGVGIAQHLKKTALFRLPDLQTSLSCLSDFQSRLSYLNLPENLTTLCFRPQQFVNTSNICADIQTKQDWLMVLGQSTSLDTACRPDLSDLTACDACVLAGFRVQSRLLAVDGNDSHSKGCFYYTILYAAGVVNELGPESAGALSCIFGLPLFLQTSSGEWALVVGSVAAGCTVVVMTCLLGFWLSWDGEKREQTVSEGFPSLESGFEDDGLLNWRPKTYSLRFKFQDLETATDKFSEKNLIGKGQFGAVYKGKLPDGTVVAVKKVMDSEFQGDAEFCSEVEIISTLKHRNLVPLRGFCVSDGSNYREGESHKYLVYEYMLNGNLDDHLFPQRKDRYKTGTRPMTWPQRKSIILDVANALAYLHHGVKPPIYHRDIKPTNILLDSYMRARVGDFGLAKQGNEGESHLTTRIAGTHGYLAPEYALYGQLTEKSDVYSFGIVVLEIMCGRKALDLSSSTFLITDWAWALMKAGRLEQVLDPSLLGCEDSVVDRRYPRMIMERFLLVGILCAHLMVALRPTMLDALRMLEGDIEVPSIPDRPLYGNDMIASG
;
A
#
# COMPACT_ATOMS: atom_id res chain seq x y z
N MET A 1 26.56 29.96 4.01
CA MET A 1 27.11 28.66 3.58
C MET A 1 26.06 27.61 3.93
N LEU A 2 25.27 27.22 2.94
CA LEU A 2 24.16 26.27 3.08
C LEU A 2 24.70 24.88 2.80
N GLU A 3 24.88 24.06 3.84
CA GLU A 3 25.14 22.64 3.66
C GLU A 3 23.85 21.94 3.22
N THR A 4 23.90 21.43 2.00
CA THR A 4 22.92 20.52 1.42
C THR A 4 22.84 19.24 2.25
N GLN A 5 21.76 19.05 3.01
CA GLN A 5 21.47 17.78 3.67
C GLN A 5 21.21 16.69 2.62
N SER A 6 21.90 15.55 2.75
CA SER A 6 21.78 14.42 1.83
C SER A 6 20.45 13.67 2.04
N PRO A 7 19.80 13.13 1.00
CA PRO A 7 18.51 12.44 1.10
C PRO A 7 18.51 11.14 1.94
N ILE A 8 19.69 10.64 2.34
CA ILE A 8 19.83 9.48 3.24
C ILE A 8 19.44 9.84 4.69
N THR A 9 19.54 11.12 5.08
CA THR A 9 19.25 11.55 6.45
C THR A 9 17.75 11.65 6.74
N GLY A 10 16.90 11.90 5.73
CA GLY A 10 15.46 12.09 5.91
C GLY A 10 14.73 10.87 6.49
N ASN A 11 14.92 9.69 5.89
CA ASN A 11 14.29 8.45 6.37
C ASN A 11 14.82 8.03 7.75
N CYS A 12 16.12 8.20 8.00
CA CYS A 12 16.73 7.90 9.30
C CYS A 12 16.15 8.79 10.41
N CYS A 13 16.06 10.10 10.15
CA CYS A 13 15.50 11.03 11.12
C CYS A 13 14.02 10.76 11.39
N GLN A 14 13.23 10.37 10.39
CA GLN A 14 11.83 10.03 10.60
C GLN A 14 11.66 8.78 11.47
N THR A 15 12.43 7.71 11.23
CA THR A 15 12.42 6.51 12.09
C THR A 15 12.84 6.84 13.52
N LEU A 16 13.86 7.69 13.68
CA LEU A 16 14.28 8.17 15.00
C LEU A 16 13.19 9.03 15.66
N THR A 17 12.47 9.87 14.90
CA THR A 17 11.32 10.64 15.41
C THR A 17 10.22 9.72 15.93
N SER A 18 9.87 8.67 15.17
CA SER A 18 8.88 7.67 15.61
C SER A 18 9.35 6.93 16.86
N LEU A 19 10.62 6.50 16.90
CA LEU A 19 11.19 5.78 18.05
C LEU A 19 11.25 6.66 19.31
N TYR A 20 11.67 7.92 19.18
CA TYR A 20 11.66 8.88 20.28
C TYR A 20 10.22 9.24 20.71
N GLY A 21 9.29 9.25 19.75
CA GLY A 21 7.85 9.44 19.97
C GLY A 21 7.22 8.41 20.91
N VAL A 22 7.73 7.17 20.91
CA VAL A 22 7.31 6.12 21.88
C VAL A 22 7.58 6.57 23.32
N GLY A 23 8.78 7.11 23.58
CA GLY A 23 9.17 7.62 24.89
C GLY A 23 8.34 8.83 25.32
N ILE A 24 8.03 9.73 24.38
CA ILE A 24 7.15 10.89 24.65
C ILE A 24 5.70 10.45 24.92
N ALA A 25 5.19 9.44 24.21
CA ALA A 25 3.86 8.90 24.49
C ALA A 25 3.81 8.21 25.86
N GLN A 26 4.90 7.54 26.26
CA GLN A 26 5.03 6.97 27.60
C GLN A 26 5.10 8.06 28.68
N HIS A 27 5.77 9.18 28.40
CA HIS A 27 5.77 10.36 29.26
C HIS A 27 4.36 10.95 29.41
N LEU A 28 3.61 11.10 28.31
CA LEU A 28 2.21 11.54 28.33
C LEU A 28 1.34 10.60 29.16
N LYS A 29 1.50 9.29 29.01
CA LYS A 29 0.80 8.29 29.83
C LYS A 29 1.04 8.46 31.32
N LYS A 30 2.28 8.80 31.72
CA LYS A 30 2.70 8.91 33.13
C LYS A 30 2.41 10.27 33.76
N THR A 31 2.49 11.35 32.98
CA THR A 31 2.50 12.73 33.52
C THR A 31 1.33 13.58 33.04
N ALA A 32 0.55 13.08 32.07
CA ALA A 32 -0.50 13.82 31.37
C ALA A 32 -0.01 15.07 30.59
N LEU A 33 1.30 15.20 30.35
CA LEU A 33 1.91 16.27 29.54
C LEU A 33 2.30 15.74 28.15
N PHE A 34 1.96 16.49 27.10
CA PHE A 34 2.29 16.12 25.72
C PHE A 34 3.77 16.35 25.38
N ARG A 35 4.46 17.18 26.15
CA ARG A 35 5.83 17.66 25.90
C ARG A 35 6.61 17.71 27.20
N LEU A 36 7.94 17.77 27.08
CA LEU A 36 8.86 17.86 28.20
C LEU A 36 8.78 19.25 28.85
N PRO A 37 9.00 19.34 30.17
CA PRO A 37 8.77 20.58 30.94
C PRO A 37 9.72 21.73 30.57
N ASP A 38 10.95 21.42 30.20
CA ASP A 38 11.99 22.41 29.95
C ASP A 38 13.08 21.90 28.99
N LEU A 39 13.89 22.84 28.49
CA LEU A 39 14.98 22.57 27.55
C LEU A 39 16.08 21.67 28.14
N GLN A 40 16.38 21.78 29.43
CA GLN A 40 17.41 20.98 30.09
C GLN A 40 16.99 19.51 30.16
N THR A 41 15.71 19.26 30.44
CA THR A 41 15.11 17.93 30.39
C THR A 41 15.17 17.37 28.97
N SER A 42 14.82 18.17 27.95
CA SER A 42 14.94 17.71 26.55
C SER A 42 16.38 17.39 26.14
N LEU A 43 17.36 18.20 26.54
CA LEU A 43 18.77 17.93 26.25
C LEU A 43 19.25 16.64 26.92
N SER A 44 18.83 16.40 28.16
CA SER A 44 19.17 15.19 28.91
C SER A 44 18.55 13.94 28.27
N CYS A 45 17.28 13.99 27.87
CA CYS A 45 16.62 12.87 27.18
C CYS A 45 17.25 12.57 25.81
N LEU A 46 17.63 13.60 25.05
CA LEU A 46 18.32 13.41 23.76
C LEU A 46 19.74 12.84 23.92
N SER A 47 20.43 13.20 25.00
CA SER A 47 21.73 12.63 25.34
C SER A 47 21.62 11.15 25.72
N ASP A 48 20.65 10.79 26.57
CA ASP A 48 20.39 9.37 26.91
C ASP A 48 20.01 8.57 25.66
N PHE A 49 19.14 9.12 24.82
CA PHE A 49 18.74 8.48 23.57
C PHE A 49 19.93 8.25 22.63
N GLN A 50 20.81 9.24 22.47
CA GLN A 50 22.04 9.08 21.69
C GLN A 50 22.94 7.99 22.28
N SER A 51 23.08 7.91 23.60
CA SER A 51 23.90 6.88 24.25
C SER A 51 23.39 5.47 23.95
N ARG A 52 22.07 5.27 23.91
CA ARG A 52 21.44 3.99 23.53
C ARG A 52 21.63 3.66 22.05
N LEU A 53 21.57 4.66 21.16
CA LEU A 53 21.87 4.47 19.74
C LEU A 53 23.33 4.09 19.52
N SER A 54 24.26 4.73 20.25
CA SER A 54 25.69 4.40 20.19
C SER A 54 25.96 2.96 20.65
N TYR A 55 25.21 2.45 21.65
CA TYR A 55 25.30 1.05 22.06
C TYR A 55 24.88 0.06 20.95
N LEU A 56 24.05 0.49 20.01
CA LEU A 56 23.66 -0.27 18.82
C LEU A 56 24.63 -0.09 17.63
N ASN A 57 25.83 0.46 17.87
CA ASN A 57 26.84 0.79 16.85
C ASN A 57 26.35 1.79 15.78
N LEU A 58 25.42 2.69 16.14
CA LEU A 58 24.96 3.76 15.26
C LEU A 58 25.81 5.04 15.43
N PRO A 59 25.84 5.95 14.44
CA PRO A 59 26.62 7.20 14.52
C PRO A 59 26.31 8.06 15.76
N GLU A 60 27.35 8.67 16.34
CA GLU A 60 27.26 9.44 17.59
C GLU A 60 26.57 10.82 17.46
N ASN A 61 26.26 11.23 16.23
CA ASN A 61 25.66 12.54 15.93
C ASN A 61 24.22 12.45 15.40
N LEU A 62 23.55 11.30 15.54
CA LEU A 62 22.20 11.11 15.00
C LEU A 62 21.18 12.05 15.66
N THR A 63 21.24 12.21 16.98
CA THR A 63 20.27 13.08 17.68
C THR A 63 20.50 14.56 17.37
N THR A 64 21.75 15.00 17.24
CA THR A 64 22.09 16.39 16.88
C THR A 64 21.80 16.70 15.41
N LEU A 65 21.85 15.69 14.54
CA LEU A 65 21.53 15.82 13.13
C LEU A 65 20.01 15.82 12.87
N CYS A 66 19.24 15.02 13.62
CA CYS A 66 17.82 14.81 13.38
C CYS A 66 16.91 15.68 14.24
N PHE A 67 17.38 16.20 15.37
CA PHE A 67 16.52 16.87 16.34
C PHE A 67 17.00 18.26 16.73
N ARG A 68 16.03 19.16 16.95
CA ARG A 68 16.22 20.42 17.68
C ARG A 68 15.65 20.24 19.08
N PRO A 69 16.41 20.39 20.17
CA PRO A 69 15.93 20.16 21.53
C PRO A 69 14.65 20.94 21.88
N GLN A 70 14.47 22.14 21.33
CA GLN A 70 13.30 22.99 21.55
C GLN A 70 11.99 22.35 21.05
N GLN A 71 12.04 21.45 20.07
CA GLN A 71 10.83 20.86 19.47
C GLN A 71 10.06 19.93 20.42
N PHE A 72 10.68 19.49 21.51
CA PHE A 72 10.07 18.58 22.48
C PHE A 72 9.65 19.28 23.77
N VAL A 73 9.92 20.58 23.90
CA VAL A 73 9.61 21.37 25.09
C VAL A 73 8.21 21.94 24.99
N ASN A 74 7.53 22.04 26.13
CA ASN A 74 6.20 22.62 26.23
C ASN A 74 6.21 24.08 25.76
N THR A 75 5.49 24.38 24.69
CA THR A 75 5.28 25.75 24.19
C THR A 75 3.82 25.91 23.73
N SER A 76 3.20 27.04 24.06
CA SER A 76 1.78 27.34 23.81
C SER A 76 1.51 27.75 22.35
N ASN A 77 2.12 27.08 21.35
CA ASN A 77 1.94 27.48 19.96
C ASN A 77 2.26 26.35 18.95
N ILE A 78 1.91 25.10 19.29
CA ILE A 78 2.23 23.93 18.46
C ILE A 78 0.96 23.23 17.94
N CYS A 79 -0.12 23.22 18.72
CA CYS A 79 -1.43 22.71 18.29
C CYS A 79 -2.53 23.11 19.29
N ALA A 80 -3.41 24.05 18.90
CA ALA A 80 -4.60 24.46 19.63
C ALA A 80 -4.35 24.77 21.11
N ASP A 81 -3.17 25.33 21.43
CA ASP A 81 -2.69 25.61 22.80
C ASP A 81 -2.71 24.40 23.76
N ILE A 82 -2.74 23.18 23.24
CA ILE A 82 -2.78 21.96 24.05
C ILE A 82 -1.40 21.71 24.68
N GLN A 83 -1.37 21.58 26.00
CA GLN A 83 -0.17 21.19 26.75
C GLN A 83 -0.39 19.91 27.56
N THR A 84 -1.60 19.75 28.09
CA THR A 84 -2.00 18.66 28.98
C THR A 84 -3.11 17.81 28.38
N LYS A 85 -3.29 16.60 28.94
CA LYS A 85 -4.47 15.76 28.67
C LYS A 85 -5.78 16.51 28.96
N GLN A 86 -5.80 17.39 29.96
CA GLN A 86 -6.99 18.16 30.29
C GLN A 86 -7.33 19.17 29.19
N ASP A 87 -6.32 19.84 28.62
CA ASP A 87 -6.50 20.78 27.51
C ASP A 87 -7.06 20.07 26.29
N TRP A 88 -6.54 18.88 25.99
CA TRP A 88 -7.08 18.03 24.92
C TRP A 88 -8.58 17.74 25.11
N LEU A 89 -8.99 17.38 26.32
CA LEU A 89 -10.40 17.09 26.63
C LEU A 89 -11.27 18.35 26.58
N MET A 90 -10.72 19.52 26.93
CA MET A 90 -11.44 20.81 26.80
C MET A 90 -11.62 21.21 25.33
N VAL A 91 -10.62 20.96 24.48
CA VAL A 91 -10.65 21.32 23.05
C VAL A 91 -11.51 20.36 22.23
N LEU A 92 -11.38 19.04 22.44
CA LEU A 92 -12.01 18.03 21.59
C LEU A 92 -13.24 17.36 22.21
N GLY A 93 -13.44 17.50 23.52
CA GLY A 93 -14.50 16.84 24.29
C GLY A 93 -14.03 15.55 24.98
N GLN A 94 -14.93 14.96 25.77
CA GLN A 94 -14.63 13.77 26.60
C GLN A 94 -14.40 12.48 25.82
N SER A 95 -14.86 12.41 24.57
CA SER A 95 -14.68 11.26 23.70
C SER A 95 -14.57 11.72 22.25
N THR A 96 -13.62 11.13 21.55
CA THR A 96 -13.33 11.34 20.14
C THR A 96 -13.38 10.01 19.40
N SER A 97 -13.31 10.05 18.07
CA SER A 97 -13.19 8.83 17.27
C SER A 97 -11.93 8.02 17.59
N LEU A 98 -10.89 8.64 18.15
CA LEU A 98 -9.69 7.91 18.59
C LEU A 98 -10.03 6.96 19.73
N ASP A 99 -10.80 7.41 20.72
CA ASP A 99 -11.09 6.68 21.96
C ASP A 99 -11.80 5.33 21.73
N THR A 100 -12.51 5.19 20.60
CA THR A 100 -13.13 3.94 20.19
C THR A 100 -12.22 3.14 19.25
N ALA A 101 -11.57 3.78 18.28
CA ALA A 101 -10.85 3.10 17.21
C ALA A 101 -9.43 2.64 17.61
N CYS A 102 -8.73 3.39 18.45
CA CYS A 102 -7.33 3.10 18.84
C CYS A 102 -7.18 2.32 20.14
N ARG A 103 -8.31 2.00 20.79
CA ARG A 103 -8.36 1.32 22.09
C ARG A 103 -7.89 -0.15 22.06
N PRO A 104 -8.30 -1.00 21.09
CA PRO A 104 -7.96 -2.42 21.08
C PRO A 104 -6.50 -2.68 20.67
N ASP A 105 -6.10 -3.96 20.60
CA ASP A 105 -4.82 -4.35 19.99
C ASP A 105 -4.81 -3.98 18.51
N LEU A 106 -3.83 -3.16 18.11
CA LEU A 106 -3.67 -2.65 16.75
C LEU A 106 -2.74 -3.52 15.90
N SER A 107 -2.43 -4.74 16.37
CA SER A 107 -1.76 -5.76 15.56
C SER A 107 -2.68 -6.28 14.44
N ASP A 108 -4.00 -6.16 14.63
CA ASP A 108 -5.00 -6.38 13.58
C ASP A 108 -5.06 -5.17 12.64
N LEU A 109 -4.99 -5.43 11.33
CA LEU A 109 -4.96 -4.39 10.29
C LEU A 109 -6.26 -3.59 10.22
N THR A 110 -7.42 -4.18 10.53
CA THR A 110 -8.72 -3.49 10.49
C THR A 110 -8.84 -2.51 11.64
N ALA A 111 -8.43 -2.93 12.85
CA ALA A 111 -8.36 -2.07 14.02
C ALA A 111 -7.33 -0.94 13.83
N CYS A 112 -6.18 -1.27 13.23
CA CYS A 112 -5.17 -0.28 12.87
C CYS A 112 -5.70 0.78 11.89
N ASP A 113 -6.32 0.37 10.79
CA ASP A 113 -6.87 1.27 9.78
C ASP A 113 -7.94 2.19 10.37
N ALA A 114 -8.84 1.64 11.20
CA ALA A 114 -9.84 2.41 11.92
C ALA A 114 -9.18 3.46 12.83
N CYS A 115 -8.13 3.09 13.55
CA CYS A 115 -7.37 3.98 14.44
C CYS A 115 -6.68 5.11 13.65
N VAL A 116 -6.03 4.79 12.53
CA VAL A 116 -5.35 5.77 11.67
C VAL A 116 -6.35 6.77 11.07
N LEU A 117 -7.48 6.29 10.54
CA LEU A 117 -8.55 7.15 10.03
C LEU A 117 -9.15 8.04 11.11
N ALA A 118 -9.37 7.50 12.31
CA ALA A 118 -9.79 8.29 13.47
C ALA A 118 -8.77 9.37 13.83
N GLY A 119 -7.48 9.07 13.70
CA GLY A 119 -6.39 10.03 13.87
C GLY A 119 -6.48 11.20 12.90
N PHE A 120 -6.63 10.95 11.60
CA PHE A 120 -6.77 12.03 10.61
C PHE A 120 -8.00 12.91 10.85
N ARG A 121 -9.13 12.31 11.28
CA ARG A 121 -10.33 13.08 11.65
C ARG A 121 -10.07 14.01 12.83
N VAL A 122 -9.40 13.51 13.87
CA VAL A 122 -9.06 14.32 15.05
C VAL A 122 -8.02 15.39 14.70
N GLN A 123 -7.01 15.08 13.89
CA GLN A 123 -6.05 16.06 13.41
C GLN A 123 -6.71 17.20 12.64
N SER A 124 -7.64 16.88 11.72
CA SER A 124 -8.38 17.88 10.96
C SER A 124 -9.19 18.80 11.89
N ARG A 125 -9.81 18.24 12.93
CA ARG A 125 -10.53 19.02 13.94
C ARG A 125 -9.59 19.89 14.77
N LEU A 126 -8.42 19.38 15.15
CA LEU A 126 -7.39 20.16 15.85
C LEU A 126 -6.89 21.34 15.02
N LEU A 127 -6.66 21.14 13.72
CA LEU A 127 -6.25 22.20 12.81
C LEU A 127 -7.33 23.28 12.66
N ALA A 128 -8.60 22.88 12.61
CA ALA A 128 -9.72 23.82 12.57
C ALA A 128 -9.81 24.68 13.84
N VAL A 129 -9.45 24.13 15.01
CA VAL A 129 -9.41 24.88 16.27
C VAL A 129 -8.15 25.75 16.37
N ASP A 130 -7.00 25.24 15.94
CA ASP A 130 -5.72 25.94 15.97
C ASP A 130 -5.69 27.16 15.03
N GLY A 131 -6.30 27.05 13.84
CA GLY A 131 -6.42 28.15 12.88
C GLY A 131 -5.13 28.52 12.15
N ASN A 132 -4.01 27.79 12.37
CA ASN A 132 -2.75 28.02 11.69
C ASN A 132 -2.23 26.74 11.00
N ASP A 133 -2.32 26.70 9.67
CA ASP A 133 -1.91 25.54 8.87
C ASP A 133 -0.44 25.15 9.05
N SER A 134 0.43 26.07 9.45
CA SER A 134 1.85 25.76 9.73
C SER A 134 2.03 24.80 10.91
N HIS A 135 1.03 24.66 11.78
CA HIS A 135 1.01 23.74 12.92
C HIS A 135 0.52 22.33 12.57
N SER A 136 0.15 22.07 11.31
CA SER A 136 -0.35 20.76 10.86
C SER A 136 0.50 19.58 11.32
N LYS A 137 1.83 19.70 11.19
CA LYS A 137 2.77 18.66 11.64
C LYS A 137 2.77 18.50 13.17
N GLY A 138 2.62 19.60 13.91
CA GLY A 138 2.47 19.59 15.37
C GLY A 138 1.21 18.85 15.81
N CYS A 139 0.06 19.22 15.25
CA CYS A 139 -1.23 18.59 15.54
C CYS A 139 -1.27 17.09 15.17
N PHE A 140 -0.59 16.70 14.09
CA PHE A 140 -0.41 15.30 13.74
C PHE A 140 0.29 14.51 14.85
N TYR A 141 1.42 15.02 15.35
CA TYR A 141 2.15 14.34 16.42
C TYR A 141 1.37 14.29 17.74
N TYR A 142 0.59 15.32 18.07
CA TYR A 142 -0.28 15.29 19.24
C TYR A 142 -1.33 14.17 19.13
N THR A 143 -1.89 13.98 17.94
CA THR A 143 -2.84 12.89 17.65
C THR A 143 -2.19 11.51 17.87
N ILE A 144 -0.97 11.30 17.34
CA ILE A 144 -0.19 10.07 17.52
C ILE A 144 0.08 9.80 19.01
N LEU A 145 0.57 10.81 19.73
CA LEU A 145 0.94 10.68 21.14
C LEU A 145 -0.27 10.35 22.00
N TYR A 146 -1.42 10.98 21.75
CA TYR A 146 -2.67 10.70 22.46
C TYR A 146 -3.17 9.29 22.16
N ALA A 147 -3.18 8.88 20.89
CA ALA A 147 -3.61 7.54 20.48
C ALA A 147 -2.79 6.44 21.18
N ALA A 148 -1.45 6.56 21.16
CA ALA A 148 -0.57 5.54 21.74
C ALA A 148 -0.43 5.62 23.26
N GLY A 149 -0.36 6.84 23.83
CA GLY A 149 -0.07 7.07 25.24
C GLY A 149 -1.32 7.06 26.13
N VAL A 150 -2.49 7.44 25.60
CA VAL A 150 -3.71 7.64 26.39
C VAL A 150 -4.80 6.65 26.03
N VAL A 151 -5.03 6.41 24.73
CA VAL A 151 -6.18 5.62 24.26
C VAL A 151 -5.88 4.13 24.21
N ASN A 152 -4.74 3.73 23.64
CA ASN A 152 -4.41 2.33 23.46
C ASN A 152 -4.19 1.61 24.80
N GLU A 153 -4.93 0.53 25.05
CA GLU A 153 -4.89 -0.18 26.34
C GLU A 153 -3.55 -0.90 26.57
N LEU A 154 -2.95 -1.44 25.51
CA LEU A 154 -1.64 -2.10 25.56
C LEU A 154 -0.48 -1.09 25.70
N GLY A 155 -0.71 0.16 25.34
CA GLY A 155 0.22 1.27 25.48
C GLY A 155 1.22 1.42 24.32
N PRO A 156 2.10 2.43 24.41
CA PRO A 156 2.93 2.88 23.28
C PRO A 156 4.05 1.89 22.90
N GLU A 157 4.38 0.94 23.78
CA GLU A 157 5.42 -0.08 23.57
C GLU A 157 4.85 -1.37 22.97
N SER A 158 3.54 -1.47 22.77
CA SER A 158 2.91 -2.65 22.18
C SER A 158 3.27 -2.80 20.69
N ALA A 159 3.35 -4.04 20.20
CA ALA A 159 3.69 -4.32 18.81
C ALA A 159 2.73 -3.60 17.84
N GLY A 160 1.42 -3.64 18.11
CA GLY A 160 0.41 -2.90 17.36
C GLY A 160 0.59 -1.38 17.38
N ALA A 161 0.89 -0.76 18.54
CA ALA A 161 1.13 0.68 18.58
C ALA A 161 2.41 1.09 17.83
N LEU A 162 3.46 0.28 17.94
CA LEU A 162 4.73 0.53 17.25
C LEU A 162 4.58 0.42 15.73
N SER A 163 3.90 -0.61 15.22
CA SER A 163 3.68 -0.79 13.78
C SER A 163 2.62 0.17 13.22
N CYS A 164 1.47 0.30 13.90
CA CYS A 164 0.32 1.05 13.41
C CYS A 164 0.43 2.55 13.66
N ILE A 165 0.60 2.96 14.93
CA ILE A 165 0.53 4.38 15.31
C ILE A 165 1.86 5.10 15.00
N PHE A 166 3.00 4.44 15.25
CA PHE A 166 4.32 5.02 15.03
C PHE A 166 4.94 4.68 13.67
N GLY A 167 4.36 3.74 12.91
CA GLY A 167 4.85 3.35 11.59
C GLY A 167 6.25 2.73 11.62
N LEU A 168 6.64 2.09 12.73
CA LEU A 168 7.94 1.44 12.86
C LEU A 168 7.89 0.06 12.19
N PRO A 169 8.83 -0.26 11.27
CA PRO A 169 8.89 -1.56 10.63
C PRO A 169 9.39 -2.60 11.65
N LEU A 170 8.47 -3.21 12.39
CA LEU A 170 8.79 -4.32 13.27
C LEU A 170 8.93 -5.59 12.43
N PHE A 171 10.16 -6.03 12.23
CA PHE A 171 10.43 -7.42 11.90
C PHE A 171 10.08 -8.25 13.12
N LEU A 172 8.92 -8.90 13.12
CA LEU A 172 8.66 -9.99 14.06
C LEU A 172 9.58 -11.16 13.68
N GLN A 173 10.83 -11.10 14.13
CA GLN A 173 11.57 -12.32 14.42
C GLN A 173 10.84 -12.98 15.58
N THR A 174 10.04 -14.01 15.29
CA THR A 174 9.62 -14.97 16.32
C THR A 174 10.86 -15.71 16.78
N SER A 175 11.60 -15.13 17.72
CA SER A 175 12.58 -15.86 18.51
C SER A 175 11.80 -16.73 19.49
N SER A 176 11.61 -17.98 19.11
CA SER A 176 11.25 -19.07 20.00
C SER A 176 12.30 -19.17 21.12
N GLY A 177 11.90 -18.92 22.37
CA GLY A 177 12.73 -19.23 23.53
C GLY A 177 12.41 -18.36 24.74
N GLU A 178 12.01 -19.03 25.83
CA GLU A 178 12.00 -18.53 27.22
C GLU A 178 10.72 -17.82 27.73
N TRP A 179 9.59 -18.53 27.68
CA TRP A 179 8.60 -18.51 28.79
C TRP A 179 8.15 -19.93 29.17
N ALA A 180 9.05 -20.90 29.03
CA ALA A 180 8.89 -22.20 29.69
C ALA A 180 9.43 -22.06 31.11
N LEU A 181 8.57 -22.36 32.09
CA LEU A 181 8.75 -22.30 33.55
C LEU A 181 8.28 -20.98 34.20
N VAL A 182 6.97 -20.89 34.45
CA VAL A 182 6.38 -20.55 35.78
C VAL A 182 4.86 -20.81 35.86
N VAL A 183 4.10 -21.00 34.79
CA VAL A 183 2.62 -21.23 34.91
C VAL A 183 2.23 -22.73 34.93
N GLY A 184 3.06 -23.57 35.54
CA GLY A 184 2.76 -24.98 35.75
C GLY A 184 2.34 -25.26 37.19
N SER A 185 1.10 -24.89 37.60
CA SER A 185 0.45 -25.40 38.84
C SER A 185 -1.05 -25.09 39.04
N VAL A 186 -1.82 -24.55 38.07
CA VAL A 186 -3.29 -24.35 38.26
C VAL A 186 -4.16 -24.89 37.11
N ALA A 187 -3.58 -25.22 35.95
CA ALA A 187 -4.34 -25.61 34.75
C ALA A 187 -4.91 -27.04 34.75
N ALA A 188 -4.54 -27.91 35.70
CA ALA A 188 -5.00 -29.30 35.69
C ALA A 188 -6.41 -29.52 36.30
N GLY A 189 -6.95 -28.53 37.04
CA GLY A 189 -8.27 -28.65 37.66
C GLY A 189 -9.44 -28.16 36.81
N CYS A 190 -9.20 -27.17 35.94
CA CYS A 190 -10.29 -26.51 35.20
C CYS A 190 -10.68 -27.23 33.90
N THR A 191 -9.78 -28.03 33.31
CA THR A 191 -10.03 -28.73 32.04
C THR A 191 -11.02 -29.89 32.18
N VAL A 192 -11.06 -30.54 33.35
CA VAL A 192 -11.97 -31.68 33.60
C VAL A 192 -13.42 -31.22 33.82
N VAL A 193 -13.63 -30.06 34.46
CA VAL A 193 -14.97 -29.51 34.72
C VAL A 193 -15.61 -28.96 33.44
N VAL A 194 -14.84 -28.27 32.60
CA VAL A 194 -15.35 -27.71 31.34
C VAL A 194 -15.72 -28.80 30.34
N MET A 195 -14.92 -29.87 30.23
CA MET A 195 -15.21 -30.97 29.30
C MET A 195 -16.43 -31.80 29.72
N THR A 196 -16.69 -31.93 31.03
CA THR A 196 -17.87 -32.66 31.53
C THR A 196 -19.15 -31.86 31.39
N CYS A 197 -19.11 -30.53 31.53
CA CYS A 197 -20.25 -29.65 31.25
C CYS A 197 -20.60 -29.61 29.76
N LEU A 198 -19.60 -29.58 28.86
CA LEU A 198 -19.82 -29.55 27.42
C LEU A 198 -20.42 -30.86 26.89
N LEU A 199 -20.01 -32.02 27.42
CA LEU A 199 -20.60 -33.31 27.08
C LEU A 199 -22.05 -33.45 27.58
N GLY A 200 -22.37 -32.92 28.77
CA GLY A 200 -23.75 -32.89 29.28
C GLY A 200 -24.67 -32.00 28.42
N PHE A 201 -24.15 -30.86 27.94
CA PHE A 201 -24.90 -29.94 27.09
C PHE A 201 -25.15 -30.51 25.69
N TRP A 202 -24.16 -31.23 25.13
CA TRP A 202 -24.26 -31.86 23.81
C TRP A 202 -25.28 -33.00 23.80
N LEU A 203 -25.31 -33.83 24.85
CA LEU A 203 -26.28 -34.93 24.97
C LEU A 203 -27.72 -34.44 25.22
N SER A 204 -27.90 -33.28 25.85
CA SER A 204 -29.23 -32.65 26.00
C SER A 204 -29.71 -31.94 24.73
N TRP A 205 -28.79 -31.44 23.90
CA TRP A 205 -29.13 -30.73 22.66
C TRP A 205 -29.56 -31.68 21.53
N ASP A 206 -29.03 -32.90 21.48
CA ASP A 206 -29.33 -33.89 20.44
C ASP A 206 -30.72 -34.53 20.59
N GLY A 207 -31.37 -34.34 21.75
CA GLY A 207 -32.69 -34.90 22.05
C GLY A 207 -33.90 -34.11 21.54
N GLU A 208 -33.74 -32.86 21.10
CA GLU A 208 -34.89 -31.94 20.99
C GLU A 208 -34.92 -31.08 19.71
N LYS A 209 -34.66 -31.66 18.53
CA LYS A 209 -35.17 -31.08 17.26
C LYS A 209 -35.20 -32.08 16.10
N ARG A 210 -36.26 -32.88 16.09
CA ARG A 210 -36.91 -33.35 14.85
C ARG A 210 -38.23 -32.59 14.72
N GLU A 211 -38.48 -32.14 13.49
CA GLU A 211 -39.73 -31.62 12.90
C GLU A 211 -39.78 -30.13 12.52
N GLN A 212 -40.15 -29.98 11.24
CA GLN A 212 -40.80 -28.87 10.53
C GLN A 212 -40.02 -28.11 9.44
N THR A 213 -40.71 -28.05 8.31
CA THR A 213 -40.38 -27.88 6.90
C THR A 213 -40.51 -26.43 6.39
N VAL A 214 -39.66 -26.08 5.42
CA VAL A 214 -39.91 -25.37 4.14
C VAL A 214 -40.64 -24.01 4.13
N SER A 215 -39.96 -22.96 3.65
CA SER A 215 -40.45 -22.07 2.58
C SER A 215 -39.31 -21.22 1.98
N GLU A 216 -39.41 -20.98 0.67
CA GLU A 216 -38.38 -20.60 -0.31
C GLU A 216 -37.93 -19.12 -0.32
N GLY A 217 -36.70 -18.91 -0.84
CA GLY A 217 -36.16 -17.63 -1.33
C GLY A 217 -34.80 -17.86 -2.03
N PHE A 218 -34.71 -17.51 -3.32
CA PHE A 218 -33.62 -17.84 -4.27
C PHE A 218 -32.23 -17.22 -3.94
N PRO A 219 -31.11 -17.82 -4.40
CA PRO A 219 -29.76 -17.40 -4.03
C PRO A 219 -29.19 -16.28 -4.92
N SER A 220 -28.65 -15.25 -4.28
CA SER A 220 -27.56 -14.42 -4.79
C SER A 220 -26.27 -15.23 -4.77
N LEU A 221 -25.48 -15.13 -5.85
CA LEU A 221 -24.32 -15.96 -6.15
C LEU A 221 -23.10 -15.60 -5.27
N GLU A 222 -23.19 -15.84 -3.96
CA GLU A 222 -22.02 -16.11 -3.14
C GLU A 222 -21.72 -17.61 -3.27
N SER A 223 -20.72 -17.97 -4.07
CA SER A 223 -20.15 -19.31 -4.00
C SER A 223 -19.44 -19.47 -2.66
N GLY A 224 -20.20 -19.87 -1.64
CA GLY A 224 -19.65 -20.56 -0.47
C GLY A 224 -18.93 -21.80 -0.97
N PHE A 225 -17.61 -21.84 -0.77
CA PHE A 225 -16.84 -23.06 -0.98
C PHE A 225 -17.13 -23.98 0.20
N GLU A 226 -17.91 -25.02 -0.06
CA GLU A 226 -17.88 -26.22 0.76
C GLU A 226 -16.49 -26.85 0.68
N ASP A 227 -16.02 -27.30 1.84
CA ASP A 227 -14.75 -27.95 2.11
C ASP A 227 -14.63 -29.28 1.34
N ASP A 228 -14.23 -29.22 0.06
CA ASP A 228 -13.77 -30.39 -0.70
C ASP A 228 -12.55 -30.02 -1.59
N GLY A 229 -11.38 -29.96 -0.95
CA GLY A 229 -10.02 -30.12 -1.53
C GLY A 229 -9.61 -29.36 -2.81
N LEU A 230 -8.76 -28.34 -2.67
CA LEU A 230 -8.08 -27.59 -3.75
C LEU A 230 -7.38 -28.47 -4.83
N LEU A 231 -7.04 -29.72 -4.51
CA LEU A 231 -6.43 -30.67 -5.46
C LEU A 231 -7.39 -31.06 -6.61
N ASN A 232 -8.69 -31.09 -6.33
CA ASN A 232 -9.77 -31.40 -7.28
C ASN A 232 -10.34 -30.16 -7.96
N TRP A 233 -9.96 -28.96 -7.51
CA TRP A 233 -10.34 -27.71 -8.16
C TRP A 233 -9.80 -27.68 -9.59
N ARG A 234 -10.70 -27.45 -10.55
CA ARG A 234 -10.37 -27.25 -11.96
C ARG A 234 -10.86 -25.87 -12.39
N PRO A 235 -9.98 -25.00 -12.92
CA PRO A 235 -10.44 -23.75 -13.50
C PRO A 235 -11.35 -24.03 -14.70
N LYS A 236 -12.29 -23.11 -14.96
CA LYS A 236 -13.25 -23.19 -16.07
C LYS A 236 -12.61 -23.03 -17.48
N THR A 237 -11.28 -23.04 -17.57
CA THR A 237 -10.51 -22.61 -18.75
C THR A 237 -9.30 -23.53 -19.03
N TYR A 238 -8.68 -23.33 -20.19
CA TYR A 238 -7.59 -24.11 -20.79
C TYR A 238 -6.19 -23.84 -20.21
N SER A 239 -6.07 -23.35 -18.97
CA SER A 239 -4.76 -23.17 -18.31
C SER A 239 -4.07 -24.52 -18.09
N LEU A 240 -2.80 -24.64 -18.50
CA LEU A 240 -2.04 -25.87 -18.35
C LEU A 240 -1.74 -26.14 -16.87
N ARG A 241 -2.06 -27.34 -16.38
CA ARG A 241 -1.63 -27.80 -15.04
C ARG A 241 -0.24 -28.41 -15.15
N PHE A 242 0.77 -27.71 -14.66
CA PHE A 242 2.15 -28.19 -14.61
C PHE A 242 2.34 -29.16 -13.45
N LYS A 243 3.24 -30.15 -13.62
CA LYS A 243 3.71 -30.95 -12.48
C LYS A 243 4.78 -30.17 -11.73
N PHE A 244 4.83 -30.33 -10.41
CA PHE A 244 5.83 -29.67 -9.58
C PHE A 244 7.26 -29.98 -10.03
N GLN A 245 7.54 -31.24 -10.36
CA GLN A 245 8.86 -31.70 -10.84
C GLN A 245 9.33 -30.98 -12.11
N ASP A 246 8.40 -30.61 -13.00
CA ASP A 246 8.73 -29.86 -14.21
C ASP A 246 9.18 -28.44 -13.86
N LEU A 247 8.50 -27.80 -12.89
CA LEU A 247 8.85 -26.46 -12.40
C LEU A 247 10.13 -26.47 -11.57
N GLU A 248 10.33 -27.48 -10.73
CA GLU A 248 11.55 -27.67 -9.95
C GLU A 248 12.76 -27.84 -10.89
N THR A 249 12.64 -28.67 -11.94
CA THR A 249 13.70 -28.82 -12.94
C THR A 249 13.93 -27.54 -13.72
N ALA A 250 12.85 -26.89 -14.17
CA ALA A 250 12.93 -25.67 -14.98
C ALA A 250 13.60 -24.50 -14.25
N THR A 251 13.45 -24.43 -12.91
CA THR A 251 13.97 -23.34 -12.07
C THR A 251 15.29 -23.68 -11.37
N ASP A 252 15.92 -24.81 -11.69
CA ASP A 252 17.09 -25.33 -10.99
C ASP A 252 16.84 -25.46 -9.47
N LYS A 253 15.77 -26.17 -9.12
CA LYS A 253 15.29 -26.38 -7.75
C LYS A 253 15.00 -25.08 -7.01
N PHE A 254 14.37 -24.12 -7.69
CA PHE A 254 14.09 -22.78 -7.15
C PHE A 254 15.35 -22.09 -6.58
N SER A 255 16.48 -22.25 -7.27
CA SER A 255 17.76 -21.65 -6.88
C SER A 255 17.67 -20.14 -6.76
N GLU A 256 18.32 -19.57 -5.75
CA GLU A 256 18.48 -18.12 -5.56
C GLU A 256 19.08 -17.42 -6.80
N LYS A 257 19.85 -18.13 -7.62
CA LYS A 257 20.38 -17.59 -8.89
C LYS A 257 19.29 -17.26 -9.92
N ASN A 258 18.16 -17.95 -9.82
CA ASN A 258 17.01 -17.76 -10.69
C ASN A 258 15.94 -16.88 -10.03
N LEU A 259 16.11 -16.43 -8.80
CA LEU A 259 15.20 -15.50 -8.15
C LEU A 259 15.24 -14.15 -8.87
N ILE A 260 14.12 -13.74 -9.44
CA ILE A 260 13.99 -12.46 -10.17
C ILE A 260 13.17 -11.42 -9.40
N GLY A 261 12.42 -11.83 -8.37
CA GLY A 261 11.68 -10.91 -7.51
C GLY A 261 11.13 -11.62 -6.28
N LYS A 262 11.03 -10.89 -5.16
CA LYS A 262 10.42 -11.37 -3.92
C LYS A 262 9.59 -10.23 -3.33
N GLY A 263 8.32 -10.50 -3.06
CA GLY A 263 7.38 -9.53 -2.52
C GLY A 263 6.37 -10.17 -1.57
N GLN A 264 5.36 -9.40 -1.18
CA GLN A 264 4.31 -9.83 -0.26
C GLN A 264 3.49 -11.02 -0.81
N PHE A 265 3.34 -11.11 -2.13
CA PHE A 265 2.57 -12.16 -2.82
C PHE A 265 3.43 -13.37 -3.22
N GLY A 266 4.66 -13.45 -2.71
CA GLY A 266 5.56 -14.59 -2.89
C GLY A 266 6.85 -14.29 -3.65
N ALA A 267 7.46 -15.34 -4.19
CA ALA A 267 8.76 -15.29 -4.85
C ALA A 267 8.65 -15.72 -6.31
N VAL A 268 9.28 -14.98 -7.22
CA VAL A 268 9.24 -15.24 -8.65
C VAL A 268 10.61 -15.71 -9.12
N TYR A 269 10.63 -16.85 -9.80
CA TYR A 269 11.83 -17.48 -10.33
C TYR A 269 11.79 -17.50 -11.86
N LYS A 270 12.92 -17.24 -12.49
CA LYS A 270 13.11 -17.51 -13.91
C LYS A 270 13.28 -19.01 -14.12
N GLY A 271 12.51 -19.57 -15.04
CA GLY A 271 12.60 -20.98 -15.42
C GLY A 271 12.80 -21.16 -16.92
N LYS A 272 13.32 -22.31 -17.31
CA LYS A 272 13.36 -22.76 -18.71
C LYS A 272 12.69 -24.13 -18.81
N LEU A 273 11.55 -24.18 -19.49
CA LEU A 273 10.79 -25.41 -19.72
C LEU A 273 11.55 -26.35 -20.69
N PRO A 274 11.19 -27.65 -20.75
CA PRO A 274 11.87 -28.64 -21.60
C PRO A 274 11.86 -28.32 -23.10
N ASP A 275 10.82 -27.62 -23.57
CA ASP A 275 10.68 -27.13 -24.95
C ASP A 275 11.58 -25.92 -25.26
N GLY A 276 12.32 -25.42 -24.26
CA GLY A 276 13.19 -24.25 -24.36
C GLY A 276 12.51 -22.92 -24.02
N THR A 277 11.20 -22.91 -23.76
CA THR A 277 10.44 -21.72 -23.39
C THR A 277 10.94 -21.16 -22.06
N VAL A 278 11.23 -19.85 -22.02
CA VAL A 278 11.59 -19.15 -20.79
C VAL A 278 10.32 -18.64 -20.10
N VAL A 279 10.18 -18.93 -18.82
CA VAL A 279 8.98 -18.63 -18.01
C VAL A 279 9.35 -17.91 -16.72
N ALA A 280 8.37 -17.22 -16.13
CA ALA A 280 8.43 -16.71 -14.77
C ALA A 280 7.50 -17.56 -13.89
N VAL A 281 8.06 -18.20 -12.87
CA VAL A 281 7.34 -19.08 -11.93
C VAL A 281 7.17 -18.34 -10.61
N LYS A 282 5.96 -17.86 -10.35
CA LYS A 282 5.58 -17.21 -9.08
C LYS A 282 5.17 -18.31 -8.10
N LYS A 283 6.00 -18.56 -7.08
CA LYS A 283 5.65 -19.33 -5.88
C LYS A 283 4.77 -18.45 -5.00
N VAL A 284 3.51 -18.82 -4.85
CA VAL A 284 2.59 -18.16 -3.94
C VAL A 284 2.95 -18.60 -2.53
N MET A 285 3.16 -17.64 -1.63
CA MET A 285 3.37 -17.93 -0.20
C MET A 285 2.01 -17.95 0.49
N ASP A 286 1.80 -18.92 1.37
CA ASP A 286 0.56 -18.97 2.16
C ASP A 286 0.60 -17.82 3.18
N SER A 287 -0.33 -16.89 3.01
CA SER A 287 -0.75 -16.03 4.11
C SER A 287 -1.93 -16.71 4.80
N GLU A 288 -1.99 -16.64 6.14
CA GLU A 288 -3.03 -17.30 6.97
C GLU A 288 -4.48 -16.95 6.56
N PHE A 289 -4.69 -15.94 5.72
CA PHE A 289 -6.01 -15.40 5.41
C PHE A 289 -6.40 -15.40 3.92
N GLN A 290 -5.47 -15.61 2.97
CA GLN A 290 -5.76 -15.30 1.56
C GLN A 290 -5.04 -16.10 0.47
N GLY A 291 -4.04 -16.93 0.80
CA GLY A 291 -3.21 -17.60 -0.22
C GLY A 291 -4.02 -18.36 -1.29
N ASP A 292 -5.05 -19.10 -0.87
CA ASP A 292 -5.90 -19.90 -1.75
C ASP A 292 -6.84 -19.04 -2.59
N ALA A 293 -7.45 -18.03 -1.97
CA ALA A 293 -8.40 -17.15 -2.64
C ALA A 293 -7.73 -16.28 -3.71
N GLU A 294 -6.55 -15.72 -3.42
CA GLU A 294 -5.77 -14.93 -4.40
C GLU A 294 -5.26 -15.80 -5.55
N PHE A 295 -4.77 -17.01 -5.24
CA PHE A 295 -4.36 -17.98 -6.25
C PHE A 295 -5.51 -18.37 -7.17
N CYS A 296 -6.66 -18.79 -6.61
CA CYS A 296 -7.83 -19.18 -7.39
C CYS A 296 -8.38 -18.01 -8.20
N SER A 297 -8.47 -16.81 -7.60
CA SER A 297 -8.92 -15.59 -8.28
C SER A 297 -8.02 -15.24 -9.45
N GLU A 298 -6.69 -15.25 -9.23
CA GLU A 298 -5.72 -14.98 -10.29
C GLU A 298 -5.88 -15.99 -11.42
N VAL A 299 -5.91 -17.30 -11.14
CA VAL A 299 -6.10 -18.32 -12.18
C VAL A 299 -7.45 -18.18 -12.89
N GLU A 300 -8.57 -17.99 -12.18
CA GLU A 300 -9.90 -17.90 -12.79
C GLU A 300 -10.03 -16.66 -13.67
N ILE A 301 -9.57 -15.50 -13.18
CA ILE A 301 -9.64 -14.24 -13.94
C ILE A 301 -8.66 -14.28 -15.11
N ILE A 302 -7.35 -14.39 -14.86
CA ILE A 302 -6.34 -14.18 -15.91
C ILE A 302 -6.39 -15.22 -17.03
N SER A 303 -6.88 -16.43 -16.73
CA SER A 303 -7.02 -17.49 -17.75
C SER A 303 -8.11 -17.20 -18.78
N THR A 304 -9.07 -16.34 -18.45
CA THR A 304 -10.13 -15.90 -19.38
C THR A 304 -9.69 -14.70 -20.22
N LEU A 305 -8.58 -14.05 -19.87
CA LEU A 305 -8.14 -12.80 -20.48
C LEU A 305 -7.12 -13.05 -21.58
N LYS A 306 -7.34 -12.44 -22.75
CA LYS A 306 -6.41 -12.48 -23.87
C LYS A 306 -6.26 -11.09 -24.46
N HIS A 307 -5.18 -10.41 -24.08
CA HIS A 307 -4.88 -9.07 -24.57
C HIS A 307 -3.37 -8.86 -24.68
N ARG A 308 -2.94 -8.11 -25.70
CA ARG A 308 -1.50 -7.91 -26.01
C ARG A 308 -0.74 -7.18 -24.89
N ASN A 309 -1.46 -6.35 -24.12
CA ASN A 309 -0.91 -5.55 -23.02
C ASN A 309 -1.19 -6.18 -21.64
N LEU A 310 -1.55 -7.45 -21.58
CA LEU A 310 -1.62 -8.22 -20.34
C LEU A 310 -0.53 -9.30 -20.33
N VAL A 311 0.01 -9.61 -19.16
CA VAL A 311 1.00 -10.68 -18.99
C VAL A 311 0.28 -12.03 -19.18
N PRO A 312 0.67 -12.85 -20.17
CA PRO A 312 0.00 -14.12 -20.40
C PRO A 312 0.30 -15.14 -19.29
N LEU A 313 -0.75 -15.67 -18.64
CA LEU A 313 -0.64 -16.86 -17.81
C LEU A 313 -0.56 -18.09 -18.72
N ARG A 314 0.49 -18.89 -18.55
CA ARG A 314 0.66 -20.17 -19.25
C ARG A 314 0.01 -21.33 -18.51
N GLY A 315 0.01 -21.26 -17.19
CA GLY A 315 -0.59 -22.30 -16.38
C GLY A 315 -0.30 -22.17 -14.90
N PHE A 316 -0.61 -23.21 -14.15
CA PHE A 316 -0.48 -23.25 -12.70
C PHE A 316 -0.03 -24.63 -12.21
N CYS A 317 0.43 -24.71 -10.98
CA CYS A 317 0.73 -25.96 -10.30
C CYS A 317 0.22 -25.90 -8.86
N VAL A 318 -0.41 -26.98 -8.40
CA VAL A 318 -0.80 -27.20 -7.01
C VAL A 318 -0.21 -28.55 -6.62
N SER A 319 0.70 -28.55 -5.64
CA SER A 319 1.32 -29.75 -5.09
C SER A 319 0.88 -29.93 -3.64
N ASP A 320 0.44 -31.14 -3.31
CA ASP A 320 0.20 -31.53 -1.92
C ASP A 320 1.54 -31.67 -1.20
N GLY A 321 1.66 -31.08 -0.01
CA GLY A 321 2.85 -31.14 0.84
C GLY A 321 3.18 -32.54 1.38
N SER A 322 2.47 -33.58 0.94
CA SER A 322 2.56 -34.97 1.42
C SER A 322 3.94 -35.60 1.22
N ASN A 323 4.75 -35.07 0.29
CA ASN A 323 6.11 -35.55 0.00
C ASN A 323 7.23 -34.71 0.64
N TYR A 324 6.92 -33.66 1.41
CA TYR A 324 7.93 -32.74 1.97
C TYR A 324 7.70 -32.48 3.47
N ARG A 325 8.79 -32.16 4.18
CA ARG A 325 8.88 -32.13 5.66
C ARG A 325 7.99 -31.10 6.35
N GLU A 326 7.33 -30.20 5.62
CA GLU A 326 6.54 -29.09 6.19
C GLU A 326 5.02 -29.23 6.04
N GLY A 327 4.49 -30.24 5.33
CA GLY A 327 3.03 -30.46 5.28
C GLY A 327 2.21 -29.34 4.60
N GLU A 328 2.85 -28.34 3.99
CA GLU A 328 2.20 -27.21 3.32
C GLU A 328 1.91 -27.48 1.84
N SER A 329 0.75 -27.02 1.35
CA SER A 329 0.39 -27.06 -0.07
C SER A 329 1.18 -26.01 -0.84
N HIS A 330 1.94 -26.41 -1.85
CA HIS A 330 2.73 -25.47 -2.64
C HIS A 330 2.00 -25.09 -3.94
N LYS A 331 1.73 -23.79 -4.10
CA LYS A 331 0.99 -23.21 -5.23
C LYS A 331 1.91 -22.36 -6.10
N TYR A 332 1.84 -22.57 -7.41
CA TYR A 332 2.68 -21.86 -8.38
C TYR A 332 1.87 -21.37 -9.57
N LEU A 333 2.20 -20.17 -10.04
CA LEU A 333 1.67 -19.57 -11.26
C LEU A 333 2.81 -19.41 -12.27
N VAL A 334 2.55 -19.81 -13.52
CA VAL A 334 3.55 -19.82 -14.58
C VAL A 334 3.15 -18.81 -15.64
N TYR A 335 3.97 -17.76 -15.78
CA TYR A 335 3.79 -16.70 -16.76
C TYR A 335 4.85 -16.77 -17.85
N GLU A 336 4.57 -16.11 -18.96
CA GLU A 336 5.62 -15.76 -19.91
C GLU A 336 6.66 -14.82 -19.27
N TYR A 337 7.95 -15.08 -19.51
CA TYR A 337 9.02 -14.26 -18.96
C TYR A 337 9.16 -12.92 -19.69
N MET A 338 9.12 -11.82 -18.94
CA MET A 338 9.27 -10.47 -19.46
C MET A 338 10.74 -10.05 -19.43
N LEU A 339 11.35 -9.97 -20.63
CA LEU A 339 12.79 -9.81 -20.81
C LEU A 339 13.36 -8.52 -20.20
N ASN A 340 12.59 -7.44 -20.18
CA ASN A 340 13.03 -6.14 -19.69
C ASN A 340 12.58 -5.86 -18.25
N GLY A 341 12.02 -6.84 -17.52
CA GLY A 341 11.65 -6.66 -16.11
C GLY A 341 10.43 -5.75 -15.91
N ASN A 342 10.33 -5.13 -14.72
CA ASN A 342 9.21 -4.24 -14.36
C ASN A 342 9.56 -2.77 -14.62
N LEU A 343 8.55 -1.90 -14.71
CA LEU A 343 8.71 -0.48 -15.01
C LEU A 343 9.40 0.32 -13.89
N ASP A 344 9.24 -0.05 -12.61
CA ASP A 344 9.86 0.65 -11.47
C ASP A 344 11.39 0.70 -11.63
N ASP A 345 12.01 -0.41 -12.02
CA ASP A 345 13.47 -0.51 -12.19
C ASP A 345 14.00 0.42 -13.30
N HIS A 346 13.17 0.74 -14.31
CA HIS A 346 13.54 1.66 -15.40
C HIS A 346 13.31 3.12 -15.03
N LEU A 347 12.28 3.41 -14.22
CA LEU A 347 12.00 4.77 -13.76
C LEU A 347 12.93 5.19 -12.61
N PHE A 348 13.27 4.25 -11.72
CA PHE A 348 13.94 4.53 -10.45
C PHE A 348 15.16 3.62 -10.21
N PRO A 349 16.14 3.60 -11.13
CA PRO A 349 17.28 2.70 -11.02
C PRO A 349 18.09 2.99 -9.75
N GLN A 350 18.33 1.94 -8.95
CA GLN A 350 19.15 2.05 -7.75
C GLN A 350 20.58 2.49 -8.10
N ARG A 351 21.21 3.30 -7.25
CA ARG A 351 22.56 3.86 -7.50
C ARG A 351 23.64 2.79 -7.75
N LYS A 352 23.47 1.58 -7.20
CA LYS A 352 24.40 0.45 -7.41
C LYS A 352 24.28 -0.18 -8.80
N ASP A 353 23.12 -0.07 -9.44
CA ASP A 353 22.86 -0.70 -10.74
C ASP A 353 23.15 0.23 -11.91
N ARG A 354 23.13 1.56 -11.69
CA ARG A 354 23.52 2.56 -12.71
C ARG A 354 24.90 2.31 -13.36
N TYR A 355 25.84 1.75 -12.60
CA TYR A 355 27.17 1.38 -13.11
C TYR A 355 27.24 -0.03 -13.70
N LYS A 356 26.28 -0.92 -13.39
CA LYS A 356 26.24 -2.31 -13.88
C LYS A 356 25.44 -2.46 -15.17
N THR A 357 24.37 -1.68 -15.37
CA THR A 357 23.43 -1.89 -16.47
C THR A 357 23.58 -0.88 -17.61
N GLY A 358 24.30 0.23 -17.41
CA GLY A 358 24.39 1.30 -18.42
C GLY A 358 23.01 1.80 -18.89
N THR A 359 21.97 1.63 -18.07
CA THR A 359 20.58 1.88 -18.44
C THR A 359 20.41 3.36 -18.69
N ARG A 360 20.25 3.70 -19.97
CA ARG A 360 19.89 5.05 -20.40
C ARG A 360 18.49 5.37 -19.85
N PRO A 361 18.22 6.62 -19.43
CA PRO A 361 16.87 7.04 -19.09
C PRO A 361 15.89 6.72 -20.22
N MET A 362 14.68 6.30 -19.86
CA MET A 362 13.65 6.02 -20.86
C MET A 362 13.34 7.28 -21.67
N THR A 363 13.40 7.12 -22.99
CA THR A 363 13.08 8.19 -23.95
C THR A 363 11.59 8.50 -23.94
N TRP A 364 11.23 9.71 -24.38
CA TRP A 364 9.83 10.10 -24.51
C TRP A 364 8.96 9.09 -25.31
N PRO A 365 9.38 8.60 -26.50
CA PRO A 365 8.58 7.61 -27.24
C PRO A 365 8.32 6.32 -26.46
N GLN A 366 9.28 5.85 -25.67
CA GLN A 366 9.11 4.68 -24.80
C GLN A 366 8.08 4.96 -23.71
N ARG A 367 8.22 6.09 -23.00
CA ARG A 367 7.27 6.51 -21.95
C ARG A 367 5.84 6.66 -22.49
N LYS A 368 5.69 7.34 -23.64
CA LYS A 368 4.41 7.47 -24.36
C LYS A 368 3.80 6.10 -24.68
N SER A 369 4.61 5.21 -25.26
CA SER A 369 4.16 3.86 -25.63
C SER A 369 3.68 3.06 -24.42
N ILE A 370 4.42 3.11 -23.32
CA ILE A 370 4.10 2.41 -22.08
C ILE A 370 2.78 2.93 -21.49
N ILE A 371 2.59 4.25 -21.43
CA ILE A 371 1.34 4.86 -20.95
C ILE A 371 0.14 4.38 -21.79
N LEU A 372 0.27 4.40 -23.11
CA LEU A 372 -0.79 3.94 -24.02
C LEU A 372 -1.07 2.44 -23.88
N ASP A 373 -0.03 1.62 -23.71
CA ASP A 373 -0.15 0.18 -23.52
C ASP A 373 -0.92 -0.15 -22.23
N VAL A 374 -0.63 0.54 -21.13
CA VAL A 374 -1.33 0.37 -19.85
C VAL A 374 -2.78 0.86 -19.97
N ALA A 375 -3.01 1.99 -20.63
CA ALA A 375 -4.37 2.50 -20.86
C ALA A 375 -5.22 1.51 -21.69
N ASN A 376 -4.65 0.91 -22.73
CA ASN A 376 -5.30 -0.13 -23.54
C ASN A 376 -5.62 -1.38 -22.72
N ALA A 377 -4.70 -1.82 -21.85
CA ALA A 377 -4.93 -2.95 -20.95
C ALA A 377 -6.14 -2.70 -20.05
N LEU A 378 -6.20 -1.53 -19.39
CA LEU A 378 -7.29 -1.19 -18.48
C LEU A 378 -8.61 -0.96 -19.20
N ALA A 379 -8.60 -0.31 -20.37
CA ALA A 379 -9.79 -0.17 -21.20
C ALA A 379 -10.37 -1.54 -21.61
N TYR A 380 -9.51 -2.50 -21.93
CA TYR A 380 -9.92 -3.87 -22.19
C TYR A 380 -10.53 -4.55 -20.95
N LEU A 381 -9.94 -4.39 -19.77
CA LEU A 381 -10.49 -4.96 -18.52
C LEU A 381 -11.85 -4.35 -18.12
N HIS A 382 -12.01 -3.04 -18.31
CA HIS A 382 -13.24 -2.33 -17.91
C HIS A 382 -14.37 -2.45 -18.92
N HIS A 383 -14.05 -2.52 -20.21
CA HIS A 383 -15.06 -2.43 -21.28
C HIS A 383 -14.98 -3.55 -22.33
N GLY A 384 -13.83 -4.22 -22.47
CA GLY A 384 -13.61 -5.29 -23.43
C GLY A 384 -14.05 -6.68 -22.96
N VAL A 385 -14.31 -6.84 -21.66
CA VAL A 385 -14.75 -8.09 -21.03
C VAL A 385 -16.02 -7.87 -20.21
N LYS A 386 -16.85 -8.91 -20.12
CA LYS A 386 -18.10 -8.92 -19.33
C LYS A 386 -18.14 -10.16 -18.44
N PRO A 387 -18.37 -10.01 -17.12
CA PRO A 387 -18.42 -8.75 -16.37
C PRO A 387 -17.10 -7.95 -16.42
N PRO A 388 -17.12 -6.63 -16.15
CA PRO A 388 -15.90 -5.84 -16.11
C PRO A 388 -14.97 -6.35 -15.01
N ILE A 389 -13.66 -6.19 -15.20
CA ILE A 389 -12.64 -6.62 -14.23
C ILE A 389 -11.89 -5.40 -13.71
N TYR A 390 -11.82 -5.28 -12.39
CA TYR A 390 -11.06 -4.25 -11.69
C TYR A 390 -9.75 -4.86 -11.17
N HIS A 391 -8.62 -4.25 -11.54
CA HIS A 391 -7.29 -4.78 -11.24
C HIS A 391 -6.85 -4.54 -9.79
N ARG A 392 -7.16 -3.37 -9.23
CA ARG A 392 -6.88 -2.92 -7.85
C ARG A 392 -5.42 -2.70 -7.45
N ASP A 393 -4.46 -3.23 -8.21
CA ASP A 393 -3.03 -3.07 -7.90
C ASP A 393 -2.19 -2.58 -9.10
N ILE A 394 -2.65 -1.50 -9.74
CA ILE A 394 -1.91 -0.85 -10.84
C ILE A 394 -0.79 0.02 -10.26
N LYS A 395 0.46 -0.36 -10.55
CA LYS A 395 1.69 0.30 -10.10
C LYS A 395 2.86 -0.11 -11.00
N PRO A 396 4.00 0.63 -11.02
CA PRO A 396 5.13 0.32 -11.89
C PRO A 396 5.72 -1.08 -11.69
N THR A 397 5.71 -1.63 -10.47
CA THR A 397 6.22 -2.99 -10.21
C THR A 397 5.37 -4.11 -10.83
N ASN A 398 4.09 -3.83 -11.10
CA ASN A 398 3.16 -4.77 -11.75
C ASN A 398 3.03 -4.51 -13.27
N ILE A 399 3.74 -3.51 -13.80
CA ILE A 399 3.80 -3.23 -15.24
C ILE A 399 5.13 -3.78 -15.75
N LEU A 400 5.07 -4.89 -16.48
CA LEU A 400 6.25 -5.55 -17.03
C LEU A 400 6.52 -5.12 -18.47
N LEU A 401 7.78 -5.23 -18.89
CA LEU A 401 8.23 -4.83 -20.21
C LEU A 401 8.72 -6.04 -21.01
N ASP A 402 8.10 -6.26 -22.17
CA ASP A 402 8.50 -7.34 -23.08
C ASP A 402 9.77 -7.00 -23.87
N SER A 403 10.23 -7.90 -24.75
CA SER A 403 11.44 -7.72 -25.56
C SER A 403 11.49 -6.45 -26.39
N TYR A 404 10.33 -5.87 -26.73
CA TYR A 404 10.20 -4.67 -27.55
C TYR A 404 9.95 -3.40 -26.73
N MET A 405 10.15 -3.47 -25.39
CA MET A 405 9.83 -2.39 -24.45
C MET A 405 8.34 -1.99 -24.49
N ARG A 406 7.45 -2.95 -24.78
CA ARG A 406 6.00 -2.77 -24.68
C ARG A 406 5.51 -3.18 -23.31
N ALA A 407 4.54 -2.43 -22.79
CA ALA A 407 4.04 -2.66 -21.44
C ALA A 407 2.99 -3.78 -21.40
N ARG A 408 3.09 -4.61 -20.37
CA ARG A 408 2.16 -5.69 -20.04
C ARG A 408 1.80 -5.62 -18.56
N VAL A 409 0.52 -5.39 -18.28
CA VAL A 409 0.00 -5.38 -16.91
C VAL A 409 -0.12 -6.82 -16.42
N GLY A 410 0.44 -7.09 -15.25
CA GLY A 410 0.40 -8.40 -14.59
C GLY A 410 -0.02 -8.28 -13.12
N ASP A 411 0.01 -9.43 -12.44
CA ASP A 411 -0.38 -9.62 -11.04
C ASP A 411 -1.88 -9.37 -10.77
N PHE A 412 -2.68 -10.40 -11.05
CA PHE A 412 -4.14 -10.37 -10.93
C PHE A 412 -4.64 -10.95 -9.60
N GLY A 413 -3.75 -11.16 -8.62
CA GLY A 413 -4.08 -11.74 -7.31
C GLY A 413 -5.17 -10.98 -6.55
N LEU A 414 -5.24 -9.66 -6.72
CA LEU A 414 -6.25 -8.82 -6.08
C LEU A 414 -7.47 -8.55 -6.96
N ALA A 415 -7.44 -8.93 -8.24
CA ALA A 415 -8.45 -8.54 -9.21
C ALA A 415 -9.86 -9.03 -8.81
N LYS A 416 -10.88 -8.27 -9.21
CA LYS A 416 -12.30 -8.59 -8.94
C LYS A 416 -13.14 -8.37 -10.18
N GLN A 417 -14.12 -9.25 -10.39
CA GLN A 417 -15.18 -9.04 -11.35
C GLN A 417 -16.23 -8.09 -10.75
N GLY A 418 -16.70 -7.13 -11.54
CA GLY A 418 -17.85 -6.29 -11.19
C GLY A 418 -19.16 -7.04 -11.37
N ASN A 419 -20.24 -6.49 -10.82
CA ASN A 419 -21.59 -7.00 -10.99
C ASN A 419 -22.34 -6.17 -12.03
N GLU A 420 -23.14 -6.82 -12.89
CA GLU A 420 -23.97 -6.10 -13.85
C GLU A 420 -25.07 -5.30 -13.12
N GLY A 421 -25.15 -3.99 -13.39
CA GLY A 421 -26.17 -3.11 -12.83
C GLY A 421 -25.81 -2.45 -11.49
N GLU A 422 -24.68 -2.80 -10.88
CA GLU A 422 -24.18 -2.14 -9.67
C GLU A 422 -23.23 -0.98 -10.01
N SER A 423 -23.35 0.13 -9.27
CA SER A 423 -22.49 1.32 -9.47
C SER A 423 -21.11 1.19 -8.82
N HIS A 424 -20.98 0.30 -7.83
CA HIS A 424 -19.74 0.04 -7.10
C HIS A 424 -19.82 -1.35 -6.45
N LEU A 425 -18.65 -1.96 -6.23
CA LEU A 425 -18.51 -3.17 -5.44
C LEU A 425 -18.03 -2.78 -4.04
N THR A 426 -18.81 -3.09 -3.00
CA THR A 426 -18.32 -2.95 -1.62
C THR A 426 -17.45 -4.15 -1.31
N THR A 427 -16.16 -3.93 -1.09
CA THR A 427 -15.21 -5.01 -0.82
C THR A 427 -14.14 -4.56 0.16
N ARG A 428 -13.50 -5.54 0.81
CA ARG A 428 -12.29 -5.32 1.60
C ARG A 428 -11.30 -4.45 0.81
N ILE A 429 -10.69 -3.49 1.49
CA ILE A 429 -9.61 -2.69 0.92
C ILE A 429 -8.39 -3.58 0.68
N ALA A 430 -7.85 -3.55 -0.54
CA ALA A 430 -6.58 -4.18 -0.87
C ALA A 430 -5.96 -3.44 -2.06
N GLY A 431 -4.63 -3.39 -2.09
CA GLY A 431 -3.83 -2.69 -3.09
C GLY A 431 -2.68 -1.95 -2.42
N THR A 432 -1.88 -1.24 -3.21
CA THR A 432 -0.66 -0.61 -2.72
C THR A 432 -0.89 0.84 -2.29
N HIS A 433 -0.44 1.18 -1.07
CA HIS A 433 -0.47 2.56 -0.56
C HIS A 433 0.21 3.54 -1.52
N GLY A 434 -0.40 4.72 -1.70
CA GLY A 434 0.02 5.72 -2.70
C GLY A 434 -0.67 5.58 -4.06
N TYR A 435 -1.21 4.40 -4.39
CA TYR A 435 -1.97 4.14 -5.62
C TYR A 435 -3.47 3.94 -5.37
N LEU A 436 -3.88 3.72 -4.12
CA LEU A 436 -5.28 3.55 -3.75
C LEU A 436 -6.07 4.84 -3.94
N ALA A 437 -7.22 4.73 -4.60
CA ALA A 437 -8.15 5.83 -4.75
C ALA A 437 -8.77 6.23 -3.39
N PRO A 438 -8.96 7.52 -3.10
CA PRO A 438 -9.45 7.99 -1.80
C PRO A 438 -10.78 7.37 -1.37
N GLU A 439 -11.77 7.30 -2.25
CA GLU A 439 -13.09 6.71 -1.95
C GLU A 439 -12.99 5.22 -1.63
N TYR A 440 -12.07 4.52 -2.30
CA TYR A 440 -11.87 3.10 -2.09
C TYR A 440 -11.14 2.86 -0.77
N ALA A 441 -10.11 3.65 -0.47
CA ALA A 441 -9.39 3.61 0.80
C ALA A 441 -10.24 4.04 2.01
N LEU A 442 -11.21 4.95 1.82
CA LEU A 442 -12.05 5.46 2.91
C LEU A 442 -13.30 4.62 3.16
N TYR A 443 -13.91 4.08 2.10
CA TYR A 443 -15.24 3.47 2.17
C TYR A 443 -15.29 2.03 1.64
N GLY A 444 -14.20 1.49 1.10
CA GLY A 444 -14.20 0.16 0.46
C GLY A 444 -15.01 0.11 -0.83
N GLN A 445 -15.37 1.26 -1.41
CA GLN A 445 -16.15 1.37 -2.65
C GLN A 445 -15.24 1.21 -3.86
N LEU A 446 -15.22 0.01 -4.42
CA LEU A 446 -14.43 -0.30 -5.61
C LEU A 446 -15.23 -0.03 -6.88
N THR A 447 -14.64 0.73 -7.80
CA THR A 447 -15.20 1.01 -9.13
C THR A 447 -14.10 0.93 -10.19
N GLU A 448 -14.46 1.02 -11.47
CA GLU A 448 -13.50 1.20 -12.55
C GLU A 448 -12.66 2.48 -12.35
N LYS A 449 -13.23 3.51 -11.71
CA LYS A 449 -12.54 4.77 -11.40
C LYS A 449 -11.45 4.62 -10.34
N SER A 450 -11.43 3.53 -9.58
CA SER A 450 -10.35 3.22 -8.66
C SER A 450 -9.08 2.85 -9.42
N ASP A 451 -9.19 2.02 -10.48
CA ASP A 451 -8.07 1.72 -11.39
C ASP A 451 -7.64 2.95 -12.21
N VAL A 452 -8.60 3.79 -12.62
CA VAL A 452 -8.29 5.07 -13.31
C VAL A 452 -7.41 5.97 -12.43
N TYR A 453 -7.69 6.03 -11.13
CA TYR A 453 -6.88 6.80 -10.19
C TYR A 453 -5.44 6.26 -10.14
N SER A 454 -5.29 4.95 -9.93
CA SER A 454 -3.96 4.30 -9.90
C SER A 454 -3.20 4.48 -11.22
N PHE A 455 -3.89 4.42 -12.35
CA PHE A 455 -3.33 4.75 -13.67
C PHE A 455 -2.84 6.20 -13.73
N GLY A 456 -3.61 7.16 -13.22
CA GLY A 456 -3.20 8.56 -13.13
C GLY A 456 -1.90 8.73 -12.34
N ILE A 457 -1.75 8.03 -11.22
CA ILE A 457 -0.50 8.02 -10.44
C ILE A 457 0.67 7.50 -11.28
N VAL A 458 0.50 6.35 -11.96
CA VAL A 458 1.53 5.77 -12.83
C VAL A 458 1.93 6.73 -13.95
N VAL A 459 0.97 7.41 -14.57
CA VAL A 459 1.25 8.44 -15.58
C VAL A 459 2.10 9.55 -14.99
N LEU A 460 1.77 10.05 -13.79
CA LEU A 460 2.57 11.07 -13.11
C LEU A 460 3.99 10.56 -12.83
N GLU A 461 4.17 9.34 -12.32
CA GLU A 461 5.51 8.78 -12.09
C GLU A 461 6.33 8.68 -13.37
N ILE A 462 5.71 8.23 -14.47
CA ILE A 462 6.35 8.14 -15.79
C ILE A 462 6.70 9.54 -16.31
N MET A 463 5.83 10.53 -16.17
CA MET A 463 6.09 11.88 -16.70
C MET A 463 7.09 12.67 -15.87
N CYS A 464 7.10 12.45 -14.55
CA CYS A 464 7.84 13.28 -13.61
C CYS A 464 9.17 12.65 -13.15
N GLY A 465 9.34 11.34 -13.32
CA GLY A 465 10.51 10.62 -12.80
C GLY A 465 10.58 10.65 -11.26
N ARG A 466 9.43 10.75 -10.59
CA ARG A 466 9.29 10.79 -9.12
C ARG A 466 8.39 9.66 -8.66
N LYS A 467 8.66 9.12 -7.47
CA LYS A 467 7.80 8.07 -6.87
C LYS A 467 6.48 8.65 -6.38
N ALA A 468 5.43 7.83 -6.38
CA ALA A 468 4.09 8.19 -5.93
C ALA A 468 4.07 8.77 -4.50
N LEU A 469 4.89 8.18 -3.62
CA LEU A 469 5.17 8.63 -2.26
C LEU A 469 6.62 9.08 -2.18
N ASP A 470 6.86 10.38 -2.05
CA ASP A 470 8.20 10.93 -1.85
C ASP A 470 8.31 11.54 -0.45
N LEU A 471 8.73 10.70 0.49
CA LEU A 471 8.99 11.05 1.90
C LEU A 471 10.07 12.14 2.06
N SER A 472 10.85 12.44 1.01
CA SER A 472 11.91 13.45 1.05
C SER A 472 11.45 14.85 0.65
N SER A 473 10.21 15.00 0.14
CA SER A 473 9.65 16.26 -0.31
C SER A 473 8.69 16.88 0.72
N SER A 474 8.53 18.21 0.69
CA SER A 474 7.52 18.92 1.50
C SER A 474 6.09 18.54 1.12
N THR A 475 5.88 18.03 -0.09
CA THR A 475 4.62 17.46 -0.59
C THR A 475 4.76 15.95 -0.69
N PHE A 476 4.08 15.23 0.20
CA PHE A 476 4.21 13.77 0.37
C PHE A 476 3.68 12.96 -0.83
N LEU A 477 2.61 13.46 -1.47
CA LEU A 477 1.96 12.82 -2.62
C LEU A 477 2.35 13.49 -3.92
N ILE A 478 2.71 12.68 -4.94
CA ILE A 478 3.00 13.18 -6.29
C ILE A 478 1.82 13.97 -6.89
N THR A 479 0.60 13.60 -6.50
CA THR A 479 -0.63 14.25 -6.97
C THR A 479 -0.76 15.69 -6.49
N ASP A 480 -0.42 15.97 -5.23
CA ASP A 480 -0.48 17.32 -4.66
C ASP A 480 0.61 18.21 -5.23
N TRP A 481 1.81 17.65 -5.40
CA TRP A 481 2.93 18.33 -6.03
C TRP A 481 2.62 18.73 -7.49
N ALA A 482 2.14 17.77 -8.30
CA ALA A 482 1.80 18.03 -9.71
C ALA A 482 0.64 19.04 -9.83
N TRP A 483 -0.36 18.95 -8.96
CA TRP A 483 -1.48 19.89 -8.90
C TRP A 483 -1.05 21.32 -8.58
N ALA A 484 -0.21 21.49 -7.55
CA ALA A 484 0.27 22.82 -7.14
C ALA A 484 1.06 23.51 -8.26
N LEU A 485 1.91 22.76 -8.97
CA LEU A 485 2.69 23.29 -10.10
C LEU A 485 1.80 23.60 -11.32
N MET A 486 0.80 22.77 -11.60
CA MET A 486 -0.19 23.04 -12.65
C MET A 486 -0.96 24.33 -12.36
N LYS A 487 -1.50 24.50 -11.14
CA LYS A 487 -2.24 25.72 -10.75
C LYS A 487 -1.36 26.98 -10.80
N ALA A 488 -0.06 26.83 -10.57
CA ALA A 488 0.90 27.92 -10.69
C ALA A 488 1.35 28.19 -12.14
N GLY A 489 0.80 27.50 -13.15
CA GLY A 489 1.18 27.65 -14.56
C GLY A 489 2.59 27.14 -14.88
N ARG A 490 3.18 26.29 -14.02
CA ARG A 490 4.56 25.81 -14.09
C ARG A 490 4.65 24.32 -14.48
N LEU A 491 3.82 23.89 -15.44
CA LEU A 491 3.76 22.48 -15.88
C LEU A 491 5.09 21.98 -16.45
N GLU A 492 5.89 22.84 -17.07
CA GLU A 492 7.21 22.46 -17.60
C GLU A 492 8.16 21.95 -16.50
N GLN A 493 8.02 22.45 -15.27
CA GLN A 493 8.86 22.05 -14.13
C GLN A 493 8.46 20.68 -13.55
N VAL A 494 7.31 20.16 -13.97
CA VAL A 494 6.79 18.86 -13.54
C VAL A 494 7.46 17.73 -14.33
N LEU A 495 7.84 17.99 -15.58
CA LEU A 495 8.43 16.99 -16.47
C LEU A 495 9.82 16.56 -15.97
N ASP A 496 10.10 15.27 -16.09
CA ASP A 496 11.41 14.70 -15.81
C ASP A 496 12.49 15.42 -16.65
N PRO A 497 13.57 15.94 -16.04
CA PRO A 497 14.65 16.62 -16.77
C PRO A 497 15.23 15.78 -17.91
N SER A 498 15.23 14.45 -17.80
CA SER A 498 15.70 13.55 -18.86
C SER A 498 14.83 13.56 -20.12
N LEU A 499 13.61 14.08 -20.05
CA LEU A 499 12.71 14.27 -21.21
C LEU A 499 12.95 15.60 -21.93
N LEU A 500 13.64 16.55 -21.31
CA LEU A 500 13.84 17.90 -21.83
C LEU A 500 15.10 18.04 -22.72
N GLY A 501 15.92 16.98 -22.80
CA GLY A 501 17.12 16.89 -23.64
C GLY A 501 18.32 17.66 -23.07
N CYS A 502 19.53 17.14 -23.30
CA CYS A 502 20.76 17.90 -23.10
C CYS A 502 20.87 18.95 -24.21
N GLU A 503 21.21 20.20 -23.87
CA GLU A 503 21.24 21.36 -24.78
C GLU A 503 22.16 21.20 -26.02
N ASP A 504 23.00 20.16 -26.08
CA ASP A 504 24.07 20.00 -27.06
C ASP A 504 23.76 19.13 -28.30
N SER A 505 22.52 18.64 -28.49
CA SER A 505 22.18 17.90 -29.72
C SER A 505 21.04 18.54 -30.51
N VAL A 506 21.40 19.07 -31.69
CA VAL A 506 20.54 19.72 -32.71
C VAL A 506 19.36 18.83 -33.20
N VAL A 507 19.27 17.60 -32.71
CA VAL A 507 18.42 16.53 -33.21
C VAL A 507 17.19 16.28 -32.31
N ASP A 508 17.14 16.87 -31.10
CA ASP A 508 16.18 16.48 -30.05
C ASP A 508 14.98 17.42 -29.83
N ARG A 509 14.78 18.44 -30.68
CA ARG A 509 13.52 19.22 -30.74
C ARG A 509 12.39 18.48 -31.50
N ARG A 510 12.41 17.15 -31.53
CA ARG A 510 11.53 16.36 -32.41
C ARG A 510 10.11 16.15 -31.90
N TYR A 511 9.83 16.40 -30.62
CA TYR A 511 8.50 16.18 -30.04
C TYR A 511 7.94 17.48 -29.44
N PRO A 512 6.75 17.93 -29.84
CA PRO A 512 6.15 19.14 -29.29
C PRO A 512 5.89 18.96 -27.78
N ARG A 513 6.38 19.91 -26.97
CA ARG A 513 6.14 19.96 -25.51
C ARG A 513 4.65 19.84 -25.15
N MET A 514 3.78 20.43 -25.98
CA MET A 514 2.33 20.34 -25.85
C MET A 514 1.81 18.89 -25.78
N ILE A 515 2.45 17.93 -26.46
CA ILE A 515 2.05 16.52 -26.38
C ILE A 515 2.42 15.93 -25.01
N MET A 516 3.57 16.28 -24.44
CA MET A 516 3.97 15.83 -23.11
C MET A 516 3.06 16.43 -22.03
N GLU A 517 2.76 17.72 -22.13
CA GLU A 517 1.81 18.41 -21.25
C GLU A 517 0.44 17.76 -21.29
N ARG A 518 -0.04 17.36 -22.47
CA ARG A 518 -1.31 16.64 -22.61
C ARG A 518 -1.33 15.34 -21.80
N PHE A 519 -0.27 14.54 -21.86
CA PHE A 519 -0.17 13.29 -21.08
C PHE A 519 -0.17 13.57 -19.58
N LEU A 520 0.54 14.62 -19.16
CA LEU A 520 0.57 15.06 -17.77
C LEU A 520 -0.82 15.50 -17.29
N LEU A 521 -1.54 16.30 -18.08
CA LEU A 521 -2.91 16.75 -17.77
C LEU A 521 -3.89 15.58 -17.65
N VAL A 522 -3.81 14.59 -18.55
CA VAL A 522 -4.61 13.36 -18.43
C VAL A 522 -4.27 12.62 -17.15
N GLY A 523 -2.98 12.50 -16.79
CA GLY A 523 -2.56 11.90 -15.53
C GLY A 523 -3.15 12.59 -14.30
N ILE A 524 -3.11 13.93 -14.27
CA ILE A 524 -3.71 14.74 -13.18
C ILE A 524 -5.23 14.54 -13.11
N LEU A 525 -5.92 14.52 -14.26
CA LEU A 525 -7.36 14.34 -14.33
C LEU A 525 -7.79 12.92 -13.92
N CYS A 526 -7.04 11.89 -14.32
CA CYS A 526 -7.22 10.51 -13.87
C CYS A 526 -7.01 10.38 -12.34
N ALA A 527 -6.02 11.07 -11.79
CA ALA A 527 -5.73 11.10 -10.35
C ALA A 527 -6.54 12.14 -9.56
N HIS A 528 -7.67 12.61 -10.09
CA HIS A 528 -8.50 13.62 -9.41
C HIS A 528 -9.16 13.04 -8.15
N LEU A 529 -9.28 13.84 -7.08
CA LEU A 529 -9.87 13.38 -5.80
C LEU A 529 -11.35 13.01 -5.94
N MET A 530 -12.12 13.79 -6.71
CA MET A 530 -13.53 13.51 -6.99
C MET A 530 -13.68 12.45 -8.08
N VAL A 531 -14.29 11.31 -7.74
CA VAL A 531 -14.59 10.16 -8.61
C VAL A 531 -15.34 10.56 -9.88
N ALA A 532 -16.35 11.44 -9.73
CA ALA A 532 -17.20 11.89 -10.82
C ALA A 532 -16.44 12.68 -11.90
N LEU A 533 -15.30 13.27 -11.56
CA LEU A 533 -14.48 14.07 -12.48
C LEU A 533 -13.41 13.24 -13.19
N ARG A 534 -13.12 12.02 -12.71
CA ARG A 534 -12.20 11.12 -13.40
C ARG A 534 -12.84 10.64 -14.70
N PRO A 535 -12.10 10.56 -15.81
CA PRO A 535 -12.61 10.01 -17.06
C PRO A 535 -12.82 8.49 -16.92
N THR A 536 -13.49 7.88 -17.89
CA THR A 536 -13.37 6.43 -18.10
C THR A 536 -11.98 6.13 -18.68
N MET A 537 -11.53 4.86 -18.62
CA MET A 537 -10.26 4.50 -19.28
C MET A 537 -10.33 4.64 -20.80
N LEU A 538 -11.51 4.47 -21.40
CA LEU A 538 -11.71 4.70 -22.83
C LEU A 538 -11.55 6.19 -23.18
N ASP A 539 -12.14 7.09 -22.39
CA ASP A 539 -11.99 8.53 -22.61
C ASP A 539 -10.55 8.99 -22.33
N ALA A 540 -9.90 8.44 -21.29
CA ALA A 540 -8.49 8.68 -21.00
C ALA A 540 -7.60 8.28 -22.18
N LEU A 541 -7.84 7.11 -22.77
CA LEU A 541 -7.11 6.64 -23.95
C LEU A 541 -7.31 7.57 -25.15
N ARG A 542 -8.55 7.94 -25.47
CA ARG A 542 -8.86 8.87 -26.56
C ARG A 542 -8.24 10.25 -26.33
N MET A 543 -8.19 10.73 -25.08
CA MET A 543 -7.43 11.93 -24.74
C MET A 543 -5.94 11.73 -25.02
N LEU A 544 -5.32 10.63 -24.59
CA LEU A 544 -3.89 10.40 -24.83
C LEU A 544 -3.53 10.27 -26.33
N GLU A 545 -4.43 9.71 -27.13
CA GLU A 545 -4.25 9.52 -28.58
C GLU A 545 -4.41 10.82 -29.38
N GLY A 546 -5.16 11.80 -28.84
CA GLY A 546 -5.45 13.06 -29.51
C GLY A 546 -6.85 13.16 -30.11
N ASP A 547 -7.69 12.15 -29.90
CA ASP A 547 -9.01 12.03 -30.51
C ASP A 547 -10.07 12.96 -29.89
N ILE A 548 -9.93 13.30 -28.61
CA ILE A 548 -10.81 14.21 -27.87
C ILE A 548 -9.99 15.18 -27.04
N GLU A 549 -10.40 16.44 -26.92
CA GLU A 549 -9.63 17.41 -26.12
C GLU A 549 -9.64 17.11 -24.63
N VAL A 550 -8.53 17.45 -23.95
CA VAL A 550 -8.47 17.35 -22.49
C VAL A 550 -9.28 18.53 -21.91
N PRO A 551 -10.32 18.28 -21.10
CA PRO A 551 -11.09 19.36 -20.52
C PRO A 551 -10.22 20.16 -19.55
N SER A 552 -10.64 21.41 -19.28
CA SER A 552 -10.04 22.18 -18.19
C SER A 552 -10.16 21.38 -16.89
N ILE A 553 -9.03 21.12 -16.23
CA ILE A 553 -9.03 20.26 -15.05
C ILE A 553 -9.78 21.01 -13.94
N PRO A 554 -10.91 20.45 -13.44
CA PRO A 554 -11.70 21.11 -12.42
C PRO A 554 -10.90 21.26 -11.12
N ASP A 555 -11.19 22.31 -10.36
CA ASP A 555 -10.52 22.53 -9.09
C ASP A 555 -10.78 21.39 -8.11
N ARG A 556 -9.72 20.92 -7.45
CA ARG A 556 -9.86 20.00 -6.33
C ARG A 556 -10.69 20.69 -5.26
N PRO A 557 -11.67 20.00 -4.63
CA PRO A 557 -12.41 20.58 -3.53
C PRO A 557 -11.42 21.04 -2.47
N LEU A 558 -11.34 22.36 -2.29
CA LEU A 558 -10.64 22.98 -1.18
C LEU A 558 -11.41 22.54 0.07
N TYR A 559 -10.81 21.72 0.92
CA TYR A 559 -11.30 21.58 2.28
C TYR A 559 -11.02 22.93 2.99
N GLY A 560 -11.95 23.87 2.82
CA GLY A 560 -12.02 25.17 3.50
C GLY A 560 -11.00 26.21 3.06
N ASN A 561 -11.32 27.04 2.06
CA ASN A 561 -10.75 28.40 1.99
C ASN A 561 -11.60 29.46 1.25
N ASP A 562 -12.80 29.12 0.74
CA ASP A 562 -13.63 30.08 -0.02
C ASP A 562 -14.74 30.77 0.80
N MET A 563 -14.51 31.07 2.09
CA MET A 563 -15.40 31.96 2.87
C MET A 563 -14.72 33.25 3.36
N ILE A 564 -13.64 33.70 2.69
CA ILE A 564 -13.02 35.00 2.96
C ILE A 564 -12.81 35.76 1.64
N ALA A 565 -13.88 35.93 0.86
CA ALA A 565 -13.88 36.87 -0.27
C ALA A 565 -15.28 37.40 -0.59
N SER A 566 -16.10 37.70 0.42
CA SER A 566 -17.25 38.60 0.29
C SER A 566 -17.87 38.86 1.65
N GLY A 567 -17.55 40.02 2.22
CA GLY A 567 -18.02 40.50 3.52
C GLY A 567 -17.25 41.74 3.94
#